data_AF-A0A6I8MCY3-F1
#
_entry.id   AF-A0A6I8MCY3-F1
#
_cell.length_a   1.000
_cell.length_b   1.000
_cell.length_c   1.000
_cell.angle_alpha   90.00
_cell.angle_beta   90.00
_cell.angle_gamma   90.00
#
_symmetry.space_group_name_H-M   'P 1'
#
loop_
_entity.id
_entity.type
_entity.pdbx_description
1 polymer ?
#
loop_
_entity_poly.entity_id
_entity_poly.type
_entity_poly.pdbx_seq_one_letter_code
_entity_poly.pdbx_strand_id
1 'polypeptide(L)' 'MIYHVEESYIEKNKGGFMKVKASVKKICDKCKIIKRSGVVRVMCENPKHKQRQG' A
#
# COMPACT_ATOMS: atom_id res chain seq x y z
N MET A 1 22.54 -24.63 -16.33
CA MET A 1 21.68 -24.90 -15.16
C MET A 1 22.18 -24.19 -13.90
N ILE A 2 22.18 -22.84 -13.81
CA ILE A 2 22.40 -22.20 -12.49
C ILE A 2 21.87 -20.77 -12.30
N TYR A 3 21.54 -19.99 -13.35
CA TYR A 3 21.18 -18.56 -13.19
C TYR A 3 19.78 -18.18 -13.68
N HIS A 4 18.77 -19.01 -13.46
CA HIS A 4 17.34 -18.62 -13.65
C HIS A 4 16.54 -18.61 -12.34
N VAL A 5 17.21 -18.85 -11.21
CA VAL A 5 16.55 -19.04 -9.91
C VAL A 5 16.63 -17.78 -9.03
N GLU A 6 17.60 -16.89 -9.28
CA GLU A 6 17.87 -15.69 -8.46
C GLU A 6 16.82 -14.57 -8.66
N GLU A 7 16.36 -14.35 -9.90
CA GLU A 7 15.34 -13.31 -10.21
C GLU A 7 13.98 -13.61 -9.56
N SER A 8 13.65 -14.89 -9.38
CA SER A 8 12.38 -15.33 -8.81
C SER A 8 12.25 -15.12 -7.28
N TYR A 9 13.36 -14.89 -6.58
CA TYR A 9 13.39 -14.77 -5.11
C TYR A 9 13.22 -13.31 -4.61
N ILE A 10 13.57 -12.31 -5.41
CA ILE A 10 13.52 -10.89 -5.02
C ILE A 10 12.08 -10.30 -5.15
N GLU A 11 11.21 -10.88 -5.98
CA GLU A 11 9.86 -10.33 -6.20
C GLU A 11 8.88 -10.52 -5.02
N LYS A 12 9.15 -11.44 -4.09
CA LYS A 12 8.16 -11.88 -3.08
C LYS A 12 8.10 -11.03 -1.81
N ASN A 13 8.95 -10.01 -1.64
CA ASN A 13 9.09 -9.25 -0.39
C ASN A 13 8.83 -7.73 -0.50
N LYS A 14 7.95 -7.26 -1.39
CA LYS A 14 7.45 -5.86 -1.37
C LYS A 14 6.21 -5.71 -0.49
N GLY A 15 6.41 -5.84 0.82
CA GLY A 15 5.39 -5.60 1.85
C GLY A 15 4.81 -4.19 1.77
N GLY A 16 3.49 -4.08 1.60
CA GLY A 16 2.80 -2.80 1.49
C GLY A 16 2.68 -2.09 2.84
N PHE A 17 3.44 -1.02 3.05
CA PHE A 17 3.40 -0.22 4.28
C PHE A 17 2.12 0.62 4.36
N MET A 18 1.32 0.45 5.43
CA MET A 18 0.11 1.25 5.71
C MET A 18 0.44 2.32 6.75
N LYS A 19 0.17 3.60 6.46
CA LYS A 19 0.48 4.71 7.40
C LYS A 19 -0.74 5.11 8.22
N VAL A 20 -0.64 5.12 9.54
CA VAL A 20 -1.72 5.62 10.41
C VAL A 20 -1.55 7.14 10.62
N LYS A 21 -2.61 7.92 10.40
CA LYS A 21 -2.63 9.38 10.57
C LYS A 21 -3.98 9.85 11.12
N ALA A 22 -4.00 10.96 11.86
CA ALA A 22 -5.25 11.57 12.32
C ALA A 22 -6.14 12.09 11.17
N SER A 23 -5.52 12.56 10.08
CA SER A 23 -6.19 13.02 8.87
C SER A 23 -5.72 12.23 7.66
N VAL A 24 -6.67 11.84 6.81
CA VAL A 24 -6.42 11.10 5.58
C VAL A 24 -6.78 11.95 4.37
N LYS A 25 -5.86 12.06 3.40
CA LYS A 25 -6.03 12.81 2.16
C LYS A 25 -5.53 12.00 0.97
N LYS A 26 -6.11 12.22 -0.22
CA LYS A 26 -5.59 11.66 -1.48
C LYS A 26 -4.27 12.34 -1.83
N ILE A 27 -3.29 11.56 -2.28
CA ILE A 27 -1.95 12.05 -2.68
C ILE A 27 -1.81 12.01 -4.21
N CYS A 28 -2.49 11.10 -4.89
CA CYS A 28 -2.55 11.01 -6.35
C CYS A 28 -3.97 10.67 -6.82
N ASP A 29 -4.22 10.74 -8.12
CA ASP A 29 -5.54 10.52 -8.72
C ASP A 29 -6.06 9.09 -8.52
N LYS A 30 -5.14 8.13 -8.41
CA LYS A 30 -5.45 6.72 -8.13
C LYS A 30 -5.82 6.46 -6.66
N CYS A 31 -5.60 7.42 -5.75
CA CYS A 31 -5.94 7.26 -4.34
C CYS A 31 -7.45 7.25 -4.16
N LYS A 32 -7.99 6.18 -3.59
CA LYS A 32 -9.41 6.05 -3.25
C LYS A 32 -9.58 6.12 -1.74
N ILE A 33 -10.46 7.02 -1.30
CA ILE A 33 -10.90 7.08 0.09
C ILE A 33 -12.03 6.08 0.24
N ILE A 34 -11.88 5.17 1.19
CA ILE A 34 -12.85 4.12 1.49
C ILE A 34 -13.15 4.11 2.99
N LYS A 35 -14.39 3.79 3.37
CA LYS A 35 -14.77 3.54 4.76
C LYS A 35 -15.06 2.05 4.92
N ARG A 36 -14.28 1.35 5.76
CA ARG A 36 -14.47 -0.08 6.06
C ARG A 36 -14.39 -0.29 7.56
N SER A 37 -15.35 -1.03 8.13
CA SER A 37 -15.42 -1.28 9.59
C SER A 37 -15.38 0.03 10.40
N GLY A 38 -16.12 1.04 9.96
CA GLY A 38 -16.16 2.37 10.60
C GLY A 38 -14.93 3.26 10.36
N VAL A 39 -13.80 2.71 9.89
CA VAL A 39 -12.53 3.44 9.75
C VAL A 39 -12.30 3.90 8.31
N VAL A 40 -11.92 5.17 8.15
CA VAL A 40 -11.56 5.76 6.85
C VAL A 40 -10.12 5.38 6.48
N ARG A 41 -9.92 4.91 5.25
CA ARG A 41 -8.62 4.52 4.73
C ARG A 41 -8.41 5.08 3.32
N VAL A 42 -7.16 5.30 2.94
CA VAL A 42 -6.74 5.57 1.57
C VAL A 42 -6.14 4.30 1.02
N MET A 43 -6.70 3.80 -0.08
CA MET A 43 -6.14 2.69 -0.86
C MET A 43 -5.55 3.23 -2.15
N CYS A 44 -4.39 2.69 -2.53
CA CYS A 44 -3.68 3.00 -3.75
C CYS A 44 -2.86 1.77 -4.16
N GLU A 45 -2.60 1.63 -5.47
CA GLU A 45 -1.63 0.65 -6.00
C GLU A 45 -0.24 0.88 -5.40
N ASN A 46 0.20 2.15 -5.33
CA ASN A 46 1.44 2.52 -4.64
C ASN A 46 1.27 2.39 -3.10
N PRO A 47 2.02 1.49 -2.45
CA PRO A 47 1.91 1.27 -1.00
C PRO A 47 2.27 2.53 -0.20
N LYS A 48 3.11 3.43 -0.71
CA LYS A 48 3.51 4.65 0.01
C LYS A 48 2.34 5.59 0.34
N HIS A 49 1.23 5.48 -0.39
CA HIS A 49 0.04 6.32 -0.24
C HIS A 49 -1.05 5.68 0.64
N LYS A 50 -0.90 4.41 1.02
CA LYS A 50 -1.87 3.71 1.85
C LYS A 50 -1.93 4.34 3.24
N GLN A 51 -3.11 4.80 3.66
CA GLN A 51 -3.30 5.52 4.92
C GLN A 51 -4.53 5.03 5.70
N ARG A 52 -4.50 5.07 7.03
CA ARG A 52 -5.62 4.78 7.93
C ARG A 52 -5.87 5.99 8.84
N GLN A 53 -7.14 6.36 9.02
CA GLN A 53 -7.55 7.40 9.94
C GLN A 53 -7.66 6.83 11.36
N GLY A 54 -6.90 7.42 12.29
CA GLY A 54 -6.83 6.98 13.69
C GLY A 54 -5.90 5.80 13.90
#